data_AF-D6E8A2-F1
#
_entry.id   AF-D6E8A2-F1
#
_cell.length_a   1.000
_cell.length_b   1.000
_cell.length_c   1.000
_cell.angle_alpha   90.00
_cell.angle_beta   90.00
_cell.angle_gamma   90.00
#
_symmetry.space_group_name_H-M   'P 1'
#
loop_
_entity.id
_entity.type
_entity.pdbx_description
1 polymer ?
#
loop_
_entity_poly.entity_id
_entity_poly.type
_entity_poly.pdbx_seq_one_letter_code
_entity_poly.pdbx_strand_id
1 'polypeptide(L)'
;MILKAYYSGGRIDVFDTDHHVDAVPQRGNLLANYTLDLSDVAGDGIWLRSYYHEAAEAYREEPGPTGLPVARRRDGWSFLVADADDLERINRLTVDGETVLIRVAGDLVDASALSWARECAEEVAPGALSAYAFLVGISDGGEPIAPESIGVPASCFSALLANERQGFTEEPRF
;
A
#
# COMPACT_ATOMS: atom_id res chain seq x y z
N MET A 1 -6.90 -1.82 -13.86
CA MET A 1 -5.55 -2.29 -13.48
C MET A 1 -4.98 -3.04 -14.67
N ILE A 2 -3.70 -2.80 -14.98
CA ILE A 2 -2.97 -3.45 -16.07
C ILE A 2 -1.77 -4.21 -15.49
N LEU A 3 -1.76 -5.52 -15.69
CA LEU A 3 -0.63 -6.39 -15.36
C LEU A 3 0.19 -6.64 -16.63
N LYS A 4 1.52 -6.59 -16.55
CA LYS A 4 2.41 -6.93 -17.66
C LYS A 4 3.54 -7.84 -17.22
N ALA A 5 3.67 -9.00 -17.86
CA ALA A 5 4.78 -9.93 -17.67
C ALA A 5 5.78 -9.78 -18.82
N TYR A 6 7.04 -9.53 -18.49
CA TYR A 6 8.14 -9.36 -19.44
C TYR A 6 9.06 -10.57 -19.35
N TYR A 7 9.27 -11.27 -20.47
CA TYR A 7 10.04 -12.50 -20.52
C TYR A 7 11.40 -12.31 -21.20
N SER A 8 12.32 -13.23 -20.93
CA SER A 8 13.52 -13.42 -21.73
C SER A 8 13.16 -13.69 -23.19
N GLY A 9 13.97 -13.17 -24.12
CA GLY A 9 13.65 -13.24 -25.55
C GLY A 9 12.61 -12.23 -26.05
N GLY A 10 12.08 -11.36 -25.18
CA GLY A 10 11.29 -10.19 -25.59
C GLY A 10 9.78 -10.40 -25.71
N ARG A 11 9.24 -11.57 -25.35
CA ARG A 11 7.78 -11.75 -25.18
C ARG A 11 7.28 -10.84 -24.06
N ILE A 12 6.11 -10.24 -24.26
CA ILE A 12 5.41 -9.44 -23.25
C ILE A 12 3.94 -9.84 -23.27
N ASP A 13 3.42 -10.26 -22.12
CA ASP A 13 2.00 -10.54 -21.94
C ASP A 13 1.35 -9.39 -21.16
N VAL A 14 0.13 -9.00 -21.56
CA VAL A 14 -0.60 -7.86 -21.00
C VAL A 14 -2.00 -8.30 -20.61
N PHE A 15 -2.36 -8.08 -19.35
CA PHE A 15 -3.67 -8.42 -18.79
C PHE A 15 -4.34 -7.15 -18.29
N ASP A 16 -5.54 -6.86 -18.79
CA ASP A 16 -6.33 -5.68 -18.46
C ASP A 16 -7.60 -6.08 -17.70
N THR A 17 -7.89 -5.38 -16.60
CA THR A 17 -9.05 -5.65 -15.74
C THR A 17 -10.09 -4.53 -15.72
N ASP A 18 -9.98 -3.49 -16.55
CA ASP A 18 -10.77 -2.25 -16.43
C ASP A 18 -12.30 -2.43 -16.62
N HIS A 19 -12.77 -3.55 -17.18
CA HIS A 19 -14.17 -3.74 -17.58
C HIS A 19 -14.99 -4.71 -16.70
N HIS A 20 -14.60 -4.96 -15.45
CA HIS A 20 -15.23 -6.00 -14.60
C HIS A 20 -16.26 -5.51 -13.56
N VAL A 21 -16.53 -4.21 -13.48
CA VAL A 21 -17.58 -3.65 -12.61
C VAL A 21 -18.69 -3.07 -13.49
N ASP A 22 -19.95 -3.30 -13.10
CA ASP A 22 -21.09 -2.69 -13.80
C ASP A 22 -21.03 -1.16 -13.63
N ALA A 23 -21.15 -0.42 -14.72
CA ALA A 23 -21.04 1.04 -14.73
C ALA A 23 -22.28 1.74 -14.11
N VAL A 24 -23.31 0.98 -13.72
CA VAL A 24 -24.58 1.50 -13.22
C VAL A 24 -24.50 1.83 -11.71
N PRO A 25 -25.04 2.98 -11.25
CA PRO A 25 -24.93 3.41 -9.84
C PRO A 25 -25.45 2.44 -8.78
N GLN A 26 -26.30 1.44 -9.13
CA GLN A 26 -26.37 0.11 -8.45
C GLN A 26 -27.46 -0.86 -8.95
N ARG A 27 -27.06 -2.04 -9.48
CA ARG A 27 -27.30 -3.36 -8.84
C ARG A 27 -26.42 -4.46 -9.43
N GLY A 28 -25.64 -5.14 -8.57
CA GLY A 28 -24.92 -6.41 -8.84
C GLY A 28 -23.44 -6.26 -9.21
N ASN A 29 -22.54 -6.46 -8.24
CA ASN A 29 -21.10 -6.13 -8.21
C ASN A 29 -20.77 -4.64 -8.11
N LEU A 30 -20.49 -4.17 -6.89
CA LEU A 30 -20.17 -2.77 -6.59
C LEU A 30 -18.67 -2.48 -6.54
N LEU A 31 -17.87 -3.53 -6.40
CA LEU A 31 -16.44 -3.43 -6.23
C LEU A 31 -15.79 -4.74 -6.67
N ALA A 32 -14.98 -4.67 -7.71
CA ALA A 32 -14.04 -5.72 -8.06
C ALA A 32 -12.80 -5.61 -7.18
N ASN A 33 -12.38 -6.74 -6.61
CA ASN A 33 -11.13 -6.86 -5.87
C ASN A 33 -10.27 -7.90 -6.60
N TYR A 34 -9.03 -7.50 -6.90
CA TYR A 34 -8.01 -8.39 -7.42
C TYR A 34 -6.95 -8.65 -6.35
N THR A 35 -6.50 -9.89 -6.28
CA THR A 35 -5.38 -10.30 -5.44
C THR A 35 -4.35 -10.98 -6.34
N LEU A 36 -3.20 -10.32 -6.51
CA LEU A 36 -2.01 -10.93 -7.07
C LEU A 36 -1.21 -11.52 -5.90
N ASP A 37 -1.05 -12.83 -5.89
CA ASP A 37 -0.34 -13.53 -4.81
C ASP A 37 1.11 -13.80 -5.24
N LEU A 38 2.05 -13.11 -4.59
CA LEU A 38 3.49 -13.27 -4.82
C LEU A 38 4.17 -14.03 -3.68
N SER A 39 3.41 -14.61 -2.74
CA SER A 39 4.02 -15.31 -1.60
C SER A 39 4.68 -16.65 -1.98
N ASP A 40 4.29 -17.22 -3.14
CA ASP A 40 4.78 -18.50 -3.66
C ASP A 40 5.42 -18.35 -5.05
N VAL A 41 6.29 -17.35 -5.23
CA VAL A 41 7.01 -17.17 -6.51
C VAL A 41 7.92 -18.37 -6.85
N ALA A 42 8.25 -19.20 -5.86
CA ALA A 42 9.02 -20.44 -6.04
C ALA A 42 8.15 -21.67 -6.33
N GLY A 43 6.81 -21.52 -6.35
CA GLY A 43 5.85 -22.61 -6.56
C GLY A 43 5.39 -22.78 -8.00
N ASP A 44 4.16 -23.28 -8.18
CA ASP A 44 3.62 -23.79 -9.46
C ASP A 44 3.14 -22.70 -10.46
N GLY A 45 3.24 -21.41 -10.10
CA GLY A 45 2.87 -20.31 -10.99
C GLY A 45 2.40 -19.04 -10.28
N ILE A 46 2.22 -17.96 -11.05
CA ILE A 46 1.63 -16.70 -10.58
C ILE A 46 0.16 -16.65 -10.95
N TRP A 47 -0.67 -16.35 -9.95
CA TRP A 47 -2.13 -16.34 -10.08
C TRP A 47 -2.71 -14.98 -9.72
N LEU A 48 -3.65 -14.53 -10.54
CA LEU A 48 -4.50 -13.37 -10.26
C LEU A 48 -5.89 -13.86 -9.87
N ARG A 49 -6.30 -13.59 -8.63
CA ARG A 49 -7.62 -13.97 -8.12
C ARG A 49 -8.55 -12.77 -8.17
N SER A 50 -9.74 -12.93 -8.74
CA SER A 50 -10.79 -11.92 -8.73
C SER A 50 -11.87 -12.24 -7.71
N TYR A 51 -12.42 -11.19 -7.13
CA TYR A 51 -13.51 -11.21 -6.18
C TYR A 51 -14.44 -10.05 -6.50
N TYR A 52 -15.70 -10.19 -6.12
CA TYR A 52 -16.69 -9.13 -6.30
C TYR A 52 -17.49 -8.89 -5.03
N HIS A 53 -17.93 -7.66 -4.82
CA HIS A 53 -18.74 -7.29 -3.66
C HIS A 53 -20.19 -7.16 -4.10
N GLU A 54 -20.96 -8.17 -3.71
CA GLU A 54 -22.37 -8.25 -4.02
C GLU A 54 -23.15 -7.36 -3.04
N ALA A 55 -24.07 -6.56 -3.58
CA ALA A 55 -25.11 -5.88 -2.81
C ALA A 55 -26.48 -6.41 -3.25
N ALA A 56 -26.93 -7.46 -2.58
CA ALA A 56 -28.19 -8.13 -2.85
C ALA A 56 -29.27 -7.69 -1.86
N GLU A 57 -30.50 -7.68 -2.34
CA GLU A 57 -31.67 -7.31 -1.53
C GLU A 57 -31.86 -8.26 -0.34
N ALA A 58 -31.42 -9.52 -0.46
CA ALA A 58 -31.58 -10.57 0.55
C ALA A 58 -30.95 -10.24 1.92
N TYR A 59 -29.95 -9.35 1.95
CA TYR A 59 -29.30 -8.89 3.19
C TYR A 59 -29.38 -7.37 3.38
N ARG A 60 -30.34 -6.71 2.72
CA ARG A 60 -30.52 -5.25 2.85
C ARG A 60 -30.90 -4.82 4.27
N GLU A 61 -31.60 -5.68 5.00
CA GLU A 61 -32.05 -5.42 6.37
C GLU A 61 -31.04 -5.87 7.43
N GLU A 62 -29.84 -6.34 7.02
CA GLU A 62 -28.76 -6.74 7.92
C GLU A 62 -27.70 -5.61 8.01
N PRO A 63 -27.81 -4.69 8.99
CA PRO A 63 -26.87 -3.58 9.11
C PRO A 63 -25.52 -4.05 9.64
N GLY A 64 -24.46 -3.45 9.10
CA GLY A 64 -23.09 -3.59 9.60
C GLY A 64 -22.80 -2.67 10.79
N PRO A 65 -21.52 -2.61 11.23
CA PRO A 65 -21.09 -1.80 12.38
C PRO A 65 -21.42 -0.31 12.29
N THR A 66 -21.62 0.22 11.07
CA THR A 66 -21.95 1.63 10.81
C THR A 66 -23.45 1.87 10.58
N GLY A 67 -24.30 0.85 10.74
CA GLY A 67 -25.74 0.93 10.51
C GLY A 67 -26.17 0.84 9.04
N LEU A 68 -25.22 0.72 8.10
CA LEU A 68 -25.50 0.53 6.67
C LEU A 68 -25.56 -0.96 6.28
N PRO A 69 -26.35 -1.36 5.28
CA PRO A 69 -26.34 -2.72 4.77
C PRO A 69 -24.96 -3.12 4.24
N VAL A 70 -24.53 -4.35 4.49
CA VAL A 70 -23.19 -4.82 4.14
C VAL A 70 -23.18 -5.51 2.78
N ALA A 71 -22.42 -4.97 1.83
CA ALA A 71 -22.07 -5.68 0.61
C ALA A 71 -21.09 -6.83 0.93
N ARG A 72 -21.41 -8.06 0.52
CA ARG A 72 -20.61 -9.24 0.88
C ARG A 72 -19.62 -9.58 -0.24
N ARG A 73 -18.36 -9.85 0.12
CA ARG A 73 -17.36 -10.36 -0.81
C ARG A 73 -17.72 -11.77 -1.27
N ARG A 74 -17.61 -12.02 -2.57
CA ARG A 74 -17.84 -13.30 -3.24
C ARG A 74 -16.60 -13.69 -4.03
N ASP A 75 -16.37 -14.99 -4.12
CA ASP A 75 -15.30 -15.55 -4.93
C ASP A 75 -15.62 -15.38 -6.41
N GLY A 76 -14.64 -14.92 -7.17
CA GLY A 76 -14.66 -14.88 -8.63
C GLY A 76 -13.83 -16.01 -9.21
N TRP A 77 -12.87 -15.65 -10.07
CA TRP A 77 -12.03 -16.59 -10.81
C TRP A 77 -10.57 -16.46 -10.42
N SER A 78 -9.83 -17.57 -10.52
CA SER A 78 -8.37 -17.58 -10.51
C SER A 78 -7.87 -17.62 -11.95
N PHE A 79 -7.11 -16.60 -12.34
CA PHE A 79 -6.48 -16.51 -13.65
C PHE A 79 -5.00 -16.87 -13.51
N LEU A 80 -4.54 -17.84 -14.29
CA LEU A 80 -3.13 -18.14 -14.40
C LEU A 80 -2.45 -17.04 -15.22
N VAL A 81 -1.50 -16.34 -14.61
CA VAL A 81 -0.71 -15.29 -15.26
C VAL A 81 0.57 -15.88 -15.86
N ALA A 82 1.19 -16.80 -15.14
CA ALA A 82 2.42 -17.48 -15.54
C ALA A 82 2.46 -18.86 -14.87
N ASP A 83 2.72 -19.91 -15.65
CA ASP A 83 3.01 -21.25 -15.12
C ASP A 83 4.49 -21.41 -14.73
N ALA A 84 4.87 -22.60 -14.25
CA ALA A 84 6.24 -22.89 -13.86
C ALA A 84 7.28 -22.67 -14.98
N ASP A 85 6.95 -23.01 -16.24
CA ASP A 85 7.87 -22.80 -17.38
C ASP A 85 8.05 -21.30 -17.68
N ASP A 86 6.97 -20.54 -17.55
CA ASP A 86 6.97 -19.09 -17.64
C ASP A 86 7.80 -18.46 -16.52
N LEU A 87 7.72 -19.00 -15.29
CA LEU A 87 8.48 -18.51 -14.15
C LEU A 87 9.99 -18.61 -14.35
N GLU A 88 10.50 -19.56 -15.14
CA GLU A 88 11.93 -19.60 -15.48
C GLU A 88 12.35 -18.45 -16.41
N ARG A 89 11.40 -17.91 -17.17
CA ARG A 89 11.66 -16.95 -18.25
C ARG A 89 11.25 -15.53 -17.91
N ILE A 90 10.43 -15.31 -16.88
CA ILE A 90 10.04 -13.96 -16.47
C ILE A 90 11.28 -13.19 -16.00
N ASN A 91 11.45 -12.00 -16.57
CA ASN A 91 12.42 -11.01 -16.14
C ASN A 91 11.79 -9.99 -15.19
N ARG A 92 10.52 -9.64 -15.42
CA ARG A 92 9.82 -8.59 -14.67
C ARG A 92 8.31 -8.76 -14.76
N LEU A 93 7.60 -8.44 -13.68
CA LEU A 93 6.15 -8.27 -13.64
C LEU A 93 5.83 -6.86 -13.16
N THR A 94 4.92 -6.17 -13.85
CA THR A 94 4.44 -4.84 -13.41
C THR A 94 2.94 -4.82 -13.20
N VAL A 95 2.49 -4.11 -12.17
CA VAL A 95 1.08 -3.75 -11.92
C VAL A 95 0.96 -2.25 -12.07
N ASP A 96 0.10 -1.77 -12.97
CA ASP A 96 -0.14 -0.35 -13.24
C ASP A 96 1.14 0.47 -13.51
N GLY A 97 2.17 -0.20 -14.05
CA GLY A 97 3.47 0.39 -14.36
C GLY A 97 4.52 0.25 -13.26
N GLU A 98 4.13 -0.10 -12.03
CA GLU A 98 5.06 -0.37 -10.93
C GLU A 98 5.59 -1.79 -10.99
N THR A 99 6.89 -1.98 -10.73
CA THR A 99 7.49 -3.31 -10.72
C THR A 99 7.20 -4.01 -9.41
N VAL A 100 6.52 -5.16 -9.48
CA VAL A 100 6.15 -5.96 -8.29
C VAL A 100 6.98 -7.25 -8.19
N LEU A 101 7.50 -7.73 -9.32
CA LEU A 101 8.40 -8.88 -9.36
C LEU A 101 9.53 -8.61 -10.36
N ILE A 102 10.76 -8.99 -10.02
CA ILE A 102 11.92 -8.79 -10.90
C ILE A 102 12.93 -9.92 -10.75
N ARG A 103 13.57 -10.33 -11.84
CA ARG A 103 14.68 -11.28 -11.80
C ARG A 103 16.00 -10.57 -11.50
N VAL A 104 16.68 -11.01 -10.44
CA VAL A 104 18.00 -10.52 -10.05
C VAL A 104 18.92 -11.71 -9.87
N ALA A 105 20.07 -11.69 -10.54
CA ALA A 105 21.09 -12.74 -10.47
C ALA A 105 20.59 -14.18 -10.74
N GLY A 106 19.45 -14.34 -11.44
CA GLY A 106 18.86 -15.64 -11.76
C GLY A 106 17.60 -15.97 -10.96
N ASP A 107 17.32 -15.27 -9.86
CA ASP A 107 16.17 -15.55 -8.99
C ASP A 107 15.10 -14.48 -9.08
N LEU A 108 13.84 -14.85 -8.87
CA LEU A 108 12.73 -13.91 -8.79
C LEU A 108 12.67 -13.28 -7.39
N VAL A 109 12.58 -11.96 -7.37
CA VAL A 109 12.52 -11.13 -6.16
C VAL A 109 11.17 -10.42 -6.12
N ASP A 110 10.48 -10.51 -4.99
CA ASP A 110 9.34 -9.64 -4.65
C ASP A 110 9.86 -8.21 -4.46
N ALA A 111 9.67 -7.39 -5.50
CA ALA A 111 10.19 -6.04 -5.56
C ALA A 111 9.42 -5.11 -4.61
N SER A 112 8.13 -5.39 -4.37
CA SER A 112 7.29 -4.62 -3.47
C SER A 112 7.73 -4.82 -2.02
N ALA A 113 7.95 -6.08 -1.60
CA ALA A 113 8.45 -6.40 -0.27
C ALA A 113 9.85 -5.82 -0.01
N LEU A 114 10.75 -5.91 -1.01
CA LEU A 114 12.07 -5.31 -0.92
C LEU A 114 12.01 -3.77 -0.80
N SER A 115 11.16 -3.12 -1.59
CA SER A 115 10.97 -1.66 -1.54
C SER A 115 10.48 -1.21 -0.16
N TRP A 116 9.49 -1.90 0.40
CA TRP A 116 9.00 -1.63 1.75
C TRP A 116 10.08 -1.83 2.82
N ALA A 117 10.85 -2.91 2.72
CA ALA A 117 11.94 -3.18 3.66
C ALA A 117 13.02 -2.07 3.61
N ARG A 118 13.35 -1.58 2.40
CA ARG A 118 14.26 -0.46 2.21
C ARG A 118 13.71 0.82 2.83
N GLU A 119 12.45 1.17 2.53
CA GLU A 119 11.79 2.37 3.06
C GLU A 119 11.78 2.36 4.60
N CYS A 120 11.46 1.22 5.20
CA CYS A 120 11.53 1.05 6.65
C CYS A 120 12.95 1.28 7.21
N ALA A 121 13.96 0.74 6.55
CA ALA A 121 15.35 0.80 7.01
C ALA A 121 15.99 2.18 6.83
N GLU A 122 15.69 2.87 5.73
CA GLU A 122 16.39 4.09 5.31
C GLU A 122 15.62 5.36 5.65
N GLU A 123 14.29 5.31 5.71
CA GLU A 123 13.44 6.49 5.79
C GLU A 123 12.62 6.49 7.08
N VAL A 124 11.80 5.46 7.31
CA VAL A 124 10.83 5.45 8.42
C VAL A 124 11.53 5.30 9.77
N ALA A 125 12.36 4.27 9.97
CA ALA A 125 12.99 4.03 11.27
C ALA A 125 14.00 5.12 11.65
N PRO A 126 14.91 5.56 10.76
CA PRO A 126 15.79 6.70 11.05
C PRO A 126 15.00 7.99 11.32
N GLY A 127 13.99 8.30 10.50
CA GLY A 127 13.15 9.48 10.69
C GLY A 127 12.43 9.50 12.02
N ALA A 128 11.88 8.36 12.45
CA ALA A 128 11.21 8.22 13.74
C ALA A 128 12.19 8.43 14.91
N LEU A 129 13.39 7.85 14.84
CA LEU A 129 14.42 8.02 15.87
C LEU A 129 14.92 9.46 15.95
N SER A 130 15.16 10.11 14.80
CA SER A 130 15.57 11.52 14.74
C SER A 130 14.49 12.44 15.32
N ALA A 131 13.21 12.21 14.99
CA ALA A 131 12.11 12.97 15.56
C ALA A 131 11.99 12.77 17.07
N TYR A 132 12.13 11.55 17.56
CA TYR A 132 12.12 11.24 18.99
C TYR A 132 13.29 11.89 19.74
N ALA A 133 14.52 11.75 19.23
CA ALA A 133 15.70 12.35 19.83
C ALA A 133 15.63 13.87 19.89
N PHE A 134 15.06 14.50 18.85
CA PHE A 134 14.77 15.93 18.85
C PHE A 134 13.82 16.32 19.99
N LEU A 135 12.69 15.60 20.15
CA LEU A 135 11.69 15.88 21.21
C LEU A 135 12.21 15.63 22.63
N VAL A 136 12.99 14.57 22.85
CA VAL A 136 13.60 14.27 24.16
C VAL A 136 14.67 15.31 24.51
N GLY A 137 15.52 15.70 23.54
CA GLY A 137 16.51 16.75 23.74
C GLY A 137 15.89 18.08 24.19
N ILE A 138 14.69 18.40 23.69
CA ILE A 138 13.92 19.58 24.12
C ILE A 138 13.36 19.42 25.56
N SER A 139 12.95 18.21 25.95
CA SER A 139 12.22 17.96 27.20
C SER A 139 13.13 17.81 28.43
N ASP A 140 14.32 17.22 28.27
CA ASP A 140 15.26 16.95 29.37
C ASP A 140 16.27 18.09 29.64
N GLY A 141 16.15 19.22 28.95
CA GLY A 141 17.08 20.36 29.08
C GLY A 141 18.49 20.08 28.54
N GLY A 142 18.66 19.02 27.74
CA GLY A 142 19.87 18.79 26.96
C GLY A 142 19.98 19.81 25.82
N GLU A 143 21.17 19.93 25.20
CA GLU A 143 21.26 20.73 23.97
C GLU A 143 20.36 20.10 22.90
N PRO A 144 19.36 20.82 22.38
CA PRO A 144 18.49 20.29 21.34
C PRO A 144 19.33 19.96 20.11
N ILE A 145 18.99 18.87 19.43
CA ILE A 145 19.39 18.70 18.04
C ILE A 145 18.87 19.94 17.28
N ALA A 146 19.75 20.63 16.54
CA ALA A 146 19.37 21.83 15.81
C ALA A 146 18.14 21.53 14.92
N PRO A 147 17.05 22.30 14.99
CA PRO A 147 15.84 22.09 14.18
C PRO A 147 16.15 21.93 12.68
N GLU A 148 17.21 22.60 12.23
CA GLU A 148 17.71 22.55 10.86
C GLU A 148 18.17 21.15 10.43
N SER A 149 18.67 20.31 11.34
CA SER A 149 19.12 18.96 11.00
C SER A 149 17.97 17.97 10.81
N ILE A 150 16.74 18.35 11.15
CA ILE A 150 15.51 17.65 10.76
C ILE A 150 14.72 18.42 9.69
N GLY A 151 15.34 19.43 9.05
CA GLY A 151 14.76 20.19 7.95
C GLY A 151 13.80 21.29 8.37
N VAL A 152 13.75 21.68 9.65
CA VAL A 152 12.87 22.75 10.15
C VAL A 152 13.70 24.02 10.39
N PRO A 153 13.40 25.16 9.74
CA PRO A 153 14.07 26.42 10.06
C PRO A 153 13.83 26.85 11.52
N ALA A 154 14.85 27.33 12.24
CA ALA A 154 14.72 27.82 13.63
C ALA A 154 13.61 28.87 13.82
N SER A 155 13.34 29.70 12.80
CA SER A 155 12.24 30.68 12.84
C SER A 155 10.86 30.01 12.90
N CYS A 156 10.64 28.96 12.11
CA CYS A 156 9.40 28.17 12.16
C CYS A 156 9.26 27.44 13.50
N PHE A 157 10.36 26.87 14.00
CA PHE A 157 10.37 26.17 15.28
C PHE A 157 10.06 27.11 16.47
N SER A 158 10.66 28.31 16.47
CA SER A 158 10.40 29.35 17.49
C SER A 158 8.93 29.77 17.53
N ALA A 159 8.26 29.83 16.36
CA ALA A 159 6.84 30.15 16.27
C ALA A 159 5.93 29.03 16.82
N LEU A 160 6.29 27.76 16.60
CA LEU A 160 5.55 26.60 17.14
C LEU A 160 5.61 26.57 18.67
N LEU A 161 6.79 26.76 19.26
CA LEU A 161 6.96 26.84 20.72
C LEU A 161 6.21 28.03 21.34
N ALA A 162 6.16 29.17 20.64
CA ALA A 162 5.42 30.34 21.09
C ALA A 162 3.90 30.09 21.12
N ASN A 163 3.38 29.30 20.17
CA ASN A 163 1.96 28.92 20.11
C ASN A 163 1.57 27.86 21.15
N GLU A 164 2.41 26.86 21.44
CA GLU A 164 2.13 25.88 22.51
C GLU A 164 2.02 26.55 23.89
N ARG A 165 2.86 27.56 24.16
CA ARG A 165 2.79 28.33 25.42
C ARG A 165 1.52 29.16 25.56
N GLN A 166 0.88 29.55 24.45
CA GLN A 166 -0.42 30.22 24.45
C GLN A 166 -1.59 29.25 24.66
N GLY A 167 -1.47 27.99 24.22
CA GLY A 167 -2.49 26.95 24.43
C GLY A 167 -2.70 26.52 25.89
N PHE A 168 -1.72 26.76 26.76
CA PHE A 168 -1.84 26.55 28.22
C PHE A 168 -2.44 27.74 28.99
N THR A 169 -2.71 28.88 28.32
CA THR A 169 -3.21 30.11 28.97
C THR A 169 -4.70 30.38 28.76
N GLU A 170 -5.44 29.53 28.06
CA GLU A 170 -6.90 29.59 28.08
C GLU A 170 -7.44 28.79 29.27
N GLU A 171 -7.81 29.49 30.34
CA GLU A 171 -8.60 28.91 31.42
C GLU A 171 -9.88 28.27 30.86
N PRO A 172 -10.34 27.13 31.40
CA PRO A 172 -11.59 26.53 30.98
C PRO A 172 -12.73 27.51 31.25
N ARG A 173 -13.41 27.93 30.18
CA ARG A 173 -14.68 28.65 30.28
C ARG A 173 -15.75 27.68 30.81
N PHE A 174 -16.02 27.76 32.11
CA PHE A 174 -17.26 27.28 32.71
C PHE A 174 -18.44 28.16 32.29
#